data_AF-A0AAD6IH26-F1
#
_entry.id   AF-A0AAD6IH26-F1
#
_cell.length_a   1.000
_cell.length_b   1.000
_cell.length_c   1.000
_cell.angle_alpha   90.00
_cell.angle_beta   90.00
_cell.angle_gamma   90.00
#
_symmetry.space_group_name_H-M   'P 1'
#
loop_
_entity.id
_entity.type
_entity.pdbx_description
1 polymer ?
#
loop_
_entity_poly.entity_id
_entity_poly.type
_entity_poly.pdbx_seq_one_letter_code
_entity_poly.pdbx_strand_id
1 'polypeptide(L)'
;MSTNGIRTASSVKEGLSSLEDRENQFPVNYAYDYLKGTSYLSLPDLNLNDHLRSGKFLRMSSQDDREDIHRSSHAIDIFPIQAGLPWASGIQPCRQSKYWQLTIDTTRAFLAHLAADESVQRILKSGQSIAEIARKELGTQMDEGWTKFTAYMFAEGDRQRTRLLAVVNVFIFVFDGNVLLRDSPEAIQRFKYC
;
A
#
# COMPACT_ATOMS: atom_id res chain seq x y z
N MET A 1 -6.86 20.26 21.50
CA MET A 1 -6.11 19.83 22.69
C MET A 1 -5.95 18.32 22.60
N SER A 2 -4.76 17.82 22.26
CA SER A 2 -4.51 16.37 22.15
C SER A 2 -3.68 15.92 23.34
N THR A 3 -4.25 15.08 24.19
CA THR A 3 -3.56 14.42 25.30
C THR A 3 -2.55 13.44 24.73
N ASN A 4 -1.26 13.70 24.98
CA ASN A 4 -0.16 12.78 24.71
C ASN A 4 -0.22 11.60 25.70
N GLY A 5 -1.18 10.70 25.51
CA GLY A 5 -1.14 9.37 26.10
C GLY A 5 -0.07 8.55 25.39
N ILE A 6 0.75 7.83 26.17
CA ILE A 6 1.69 6.84 25.63
C ILE A 6 0.87 5.83 24.82
N ARG A 7 1.04 5.84 23.49
CA ARG A 7 0.33 4.94 22.58
C ARG A 7 0.98 3.57 22.67
N THR A 8 0.22 2.56 23.04
CA THR A 8 0.70 1.18 23.03
C THR A 8 0.30 0.52 21.71
N ALA A 9 1.08 -0.47 21.25
CA ALA A 9 0.71 -1.24 20.06
C ALA A 9 -0.67 -1.92 20.22
N SER A 10 -1.04 -2.33 21.45
CA SER A 10 -2.34 -2.91 21.75
C SER A 10 -3.48 -1.91 21.54
N SER A 11 -3.35 -0.69 22.07
CA SER A 11 -4.40 0.34 21.93
C SER A 11 -4.63 0.73 20.47
N VAL A 12 -3.56 0.76 19.65
CA VAL A 12 -3.67 1.01 18.20
C VAL A 12 -4.45 -0.13 17.56
N LYS A 13 -4.04 -1.38 17.79
CA LYS A 13 -4.70 -2.58 17.23
C LYS A 13 -6.19 -2.62 17.56
N GLU A 14 -6.53 -2.31 18.81
CA GLU A 14 -7.91 -2.35 19.29
C GLU A 14 -8.80 -1.27 18.66
N GLY A 15 -8.27 -0.08 18.39
CA GLY A 15 -9.00 1.04 17.81
C GLY A 15 -8.98 1.09 16.27
N LEU A 16 -8.20 0.24 15.61
CA LEU A 16 -7.96 0.33 14.17
C LEU A 16 -9.07 -0.27 13.31
N SER A 17 -9.78 -1.30 13.77
CA SER A 17 -10.91 -1.89 13.06
C SER A 17 -12.00 -2.36 14.02
N SER A 18 -13.12 -2.83 13.47
CA SER A 18 -14.15 -3.56 14.23
C SER A 18 -13.56 -4.79 14.92
N LEU A 19 -14.22 -5.29 15.98
CA LEU A 19 -13.80 -6.49 16.73
C LEU A 19 -13.72 -7.73 15.82
N GLU A 20 -14.70 -7.89 14.93
CA GLU A 20 -14.80 -9.02 13.99
C GLU A 20 -13.68 -9.02 12.94
N ASP A 21 -13.18 -7.84 12.58
CA ASP A 21 -12.16 -7.69 11.54
C ASP A 21 -10.72 -7.76 12.08
N ARG A 22 -10.51 -7.83 13.40
CA ARG A 22 -9.18 -7.77 14.03
C ARG A 22 -8.22 -8.85 13.56
N GLU A 23 -8.73 -10.04 13.24
CA GLU A 23 -7.91 -11.16 12.74
C GLU A 23 -7.35 -10.88 11.34
N ASN A 24 -8.02 -10.02 10.57
CA ASN A 24 -7.63 -9.66 9.21
C ASN A 24 -6.76 -8.40 9.14
N GLN A 25 -6.49 -7.74 10.27
CA GLN A 25 -5.67 -6.53 10.31
C GLN A 25 -4.23 -6.81 9.87
N PHE A 26 -3.68 -5.94 9.02
CA PHE A 26 -2.25 -5.92 8.73
C PHE A 26 -1.56 -5.25 9.93
N PRO A 27 -0.57 -5.89 10.57
CA PRO A 27 0.23 -5.26 11.63
C PRO A 27 0.73 -3.84 11.31
N VAL A 28 0.49 -2.93 12.27
CA VAL A 28 0.97 -1.54 12.25
C VAL A 28 2.04 -1.37 13.33
N ASN A 29 3.30 -1.35 12.90
CA ASN A 29 4.46 -1.26 13.80
C ASN A 29 5.02 0.16 13.94
N TYR A 30 4.61 1.08 13.06
CA TYR A 30 5.13 2.44 12.98
C TYR A 30 4.00 3.46 12.86
N ALA A 31 4.18 4.62 13.49
CA ALA A 31 3.29 5.76 13.38
C ALA A 31 4.14 7.00 13.06
N TYR A 32 4.20 7.37 11.78
CA TYR A 32 5.01 8.49 11.31
C TYR A 32 4.16 9.75 11.17
N ASP A 33 4.47 10.77 11.97
CA ASP A 33 3.84 12.09 11.90
C ASP A 33 4.79 13.09 11.21
N TYR A 34 4.67 13.20 9.90
CA TYR A 34 5.48 14.11 9.10
C TYR A 34 5.05 15.59 9.21
N LEU A 35 3.90 15.88 9.84
CA LEU A 35 3.41 17.23 10.10
C LEU A 35 3.70 17.70 11.53
N LYS A 36 4.41 16.90 12.32
CA LYS A 36 4.75 17.24 13.71
C LYS A 36 5.39 18.63 13.78
N GLY A 37 4.77 19.52 14.55
CA GLY A 37 5.22 20.91 14.71
C GLY A 37 4.52 21.93 13.81
N THR A 38 3.65 21.48 12.89
CA THR A 38 2.82 22.37 12.07
C THR A 38 1.55 22.75 12.83
N SER A 39 1.33 24.04 13.09
CA SER A 39 0.14 24.56 13.80
C SER A 39 -0.81 25.39 12.93
N TYR A 40 -0.38 25.77 11.73
CA TYR A 40 -1.12 26.65 10.83
C TYR A 40 -2.02 25.90 9.82
N LEU A 41 -1.98 24.57 9.82
CA LEU A 41 -2.83 23.72 8.97
C LEU A 41 -3.94 23.09 9.81
N SER A 42 -5.16 23.13 9.28
CA SER A 42 -6.31 22.40 9.80
C SER A 42 -6.86 21.48 8.71
N LEU A 43 -7.21 20.25 9.06
CA LEU A 43 -7.87 19.35 8.12
C LEU A 43 -9.29 19.83 7.86
N PRO A 44 -9.72 19.97 6.59
CA PRO A 44 -11.09 20.30 6.27
C PRO A 44 -12.00 19.12 6.60
N ASP A 45 -13.22 19.42 7.05
CA ASP A 45 -14.30 18.43 7.02
C ASP A 45 -14.89 18.38 5.61
N LEU A 46 -15.09 17.17 5.09
CA LEU A 46 -15.45 16.94 3.70
C LEU A 46 -16.78 16.18 3.63
N ASN A 47 -17.77 16.77 2.94
CA ASN A 47 -19.01 16.06 2.56
C ASN A 47 -18.73 14.78 1.74
N LEU A 48 -17.55 14.70 1.12
CA LEU A 48 -17.06 13.49 0.45
C LEU A 48 -17.02 12.27 1.37
N ASN A 49 -16.75 12.45 2.67
CA ASN A 49 -16.66 11.34 3.62
C ASN A 49 -17.99 10.59 3.74
N ASP A 50 -19.11 11.31 3.78
CA ASP A 50 -20.44 10.71 3.82
C ASP A 50 -20.79 10.03 2.51
N HIS A 51 -20.39 10.62 1.38
CA HIS A 51 -20.59 10.02 0.07
C HIS A 51 -19.82 8.70 -0.07
N LEU A 52 -18.54 8.67 0.33
CA LEU A 52 -17.72 7.48 0.31
C LEU A 52 -18.28 6.39 1.25
N ARG A 53 -18.67 6.74 2.48
CA ARG A 53 -19.32 5.81 3.43
C ARG A 53 -20.60 5.22 2.88
N SER A 54 -21.42 6.04 2.22
CA SER A 54 -22.69 5.62 1.64
C SER A 54 -22.56 4.65 0.45
N GLY A 55 -21.35 4.50 -0.12
CA GLY A 55 -21.12 3.65 -1.29
C GLY A 55 -21.81 4.15 -2.57
N LYS A 56 -22.41 5.35 -2.56
CA LYS A 56 -23.15 5.90 -3.71
C LYS A 56 -22.31 6.01 -4.98
N PHE A 57 -21.00 6.23 -4.86
CA PHE A 57 -20.10 6.28 -6.02
C PHE A 57 -19.98 4.93 -6.76
N LEU A 58 -20.17 3.80 -6.06
CA LEU A 58 -20.20 2.46 -6.68
C LEU A 58 -21.46 2.26 -7.53
N ARG A 59 -22.51 3.09 -7.35
CA ARG A 59 -23.72 3.08 -8.19
C ARG A 59 -23.47 3.66 -9.59
N MET A 60 -22.41 4.45 -9.79
CA MET A 60 -22.17 5.11 -11.08
C MET A 60 -21.92 4.13 -12.23
N SER A 61 -21.56 2.87 -11.94
CA SER A 61 -21.40 1.81 -12.94
C SER A 61 -22.64 0.94 -13.15
N SER A 62 -23.64 0.99 -12.26
CA SER A 62 -24.84 0.14 -12.32
C SER A 62 -26.04 0.99 -12.76
N GLN A 63 -26.66 0.65 -13.90
CA GLN A 63 -27.87 1.33 -14.39
C GLN A 63 -29.13 1.03 -13.56
N ASP A 64 -29.06 0.16 -12.56
CA ASP A 64 -30.21 -0.29 -11.79
C ASP A 64 -30.15 0.25 -10.35
N ASP A 65 -31.02 1.21 -10.03
CA ASP A 65 -31.11 1.88 -8.72
C ASP A 65 -31.63 0.96 -7.59
N ARG A 66 -31.87 -0.33 -7.87
CA ARG A 66 -32.58 -1.28 -6.99
C ARG A 66 -31.71 -2.32 -6.29
N GLU A 67 -30.42 -2.45 -6.64
CA GLU A 67 -29.54 -3.36 -5.91
C GLU A 67 -28.99 -2.69 -4.66
N ASP A 68 -29.15 -3.37 -3.51
CA ASP A 68 -28.45 -3.01 -2.27
C ASP A 68 -26.95 -3.13 -2.51
N ILE A 69 -26.30 -1.99 -2.81
CA ILE A 69 -24.86 -1.96 -3.03
C ILE A 69 -24.16 -2.18 -1.70
N HIS A 70 -23.75 -3.42 -1.49
CA HIS A 70 -22.85 -3.79 -0.42
C HIS A 70 -21.41 -3.59 -0.86
N ARG A 71 -20.62 -2.99 0.03
CA ARG A 71 -19.17 -2.98 -0.08
C ARG A 71 -18.63 -4.40 -0.14
N SER A 72 -17.50 -4.62 -0.81
CA SER A 72 -16.88 -5.94 -0.90
C SER A 72 -16.60 -6.51 0.49
N SER A 73 -16.86 -7.82 0.65
CA SER A 73 -16.52 -8.57 1.84
C SER A 73 -15.02 -8.91 1.93
N HIS A 74 -14.24 -8.56 0.90
CA HIS A 74 -12.79 -8.79 0.79
C HIS A 74 -11.94 -7.76 1.55
N ALA A 75 -12.56 -6.69 2.04
CA ALA A 75 -11.89 -5.60 2.75
C ALA A 75 -12.49 -5.36 4.13
N ILE A 76 -11.69 -4.78 5.02
CA ILE A 76 -12.08 -4.30 6.34
C ILE A 76 -12.00 -2.79 6.38
N ASP A 77 -12.86 -2.16 7.17
CA ASP A 77 -12.76 -0.72 7.44
C ASP A 77 -11.65 -0.47 8.47
N ILE A 78 -10.86 0.58 8.22
CA ILE A 78 -9.75 1.00 9.06
C ILE A 78 -10.04 2.41 9.59
N PHE A 79 -9.77 2.64 10.87
CA PHE A 79 -10.06 3.87 11.58
C PHE A 79 -8.79 4.49 12.20
N PRO A 80 -7.90 5.11 11.40
CA PRO A 80 -6.62 5.63 11.89
C PRO A 80 -6.77 6.65 13.02
N ILE A 81 -7.76 7.56 12.91
CA ILE A 81 -8.02 8.59 13.92
C ILE A 81 -8.48 7.94 15.24
N GLN A 82 -9.37 6.94 15.18
CA GLN A 82 -9.85 6.21 16.36
C GLN A 82 -8.74 5.39 17.03
N ALA A 83 -7.84 4.81 16.24
CA ALA A 83 -6.63 4.15 16.72
C ALA A 83 -5.57 5.12 17.27
N GLY A 84 -5.82 6.43 17.18
CA GLY A 84 -4.87 7.47 17.59
C GLY A 84 -3.64 7.56 16.68
N LEU A 85 -3.71 7.10 15.43
CA LEU A 85 -2.63 7.26 14.46
C LEU A 85 -2.62 8.68 13.87
N PRO A 86 -1.44 9.24 13.53
CA PRO A 86 -1.37 10.47 12.75
C PRO A 86 -2.12 10.29 11.42
N TRP A 87 -3.07 11.19 11.15
CA TRP A 87 -3.87 11.14 9.92
C TRP A 87 -3.94 12.53 9.31
N ALA A 88 -3.11 12.77 8.30
CA ALA A 88 -2.94 14.08 7.66
C ALA A 88 -3.83 14.25 6.41
N SER A 89 -5.03 13.65 6.42
CA SER A 89 -5.98 13.72 5.31
C SER A 89 -7.38 14.06 5.80
N GLY A 90 -8.09 14.92 5.07
CA GLY A 90 -9.52 15.16 5.29
C GLY A 90 -10.41 14.01 4.80
N ILE A 91 -9.87 13.09 4.00
CA ILE A 91 -10.55 11.86 3.58
C ILE A 91 -10.41 10.84 4.71
N GLN A 92 -11.54 10.53 5.35
CA GLN A 92 -11.59 9.66 6.53
C GLN A 92 -11.79 8.17 6.21
N PRO A 93 -12.60 7.78 5.20
CA PRO A 93 -12.77 6.37 4.88
C PRO A 93 -11.47 5.75 4.40
N CYS A 94 -11.00 4.74 5.12
CA CYS A 94 -9.84 3.94 4.77
C CYS A 94 -10.22 2.46 4.87
N ARG A 95 -9.73 1.65 3.94
CA ARG A 95 -9.97 0.21 3.94
C ARG A 95 -8.68 -0.55 3.68
N GLN A 96 -8.66 -1.79 4.12
CA GLN A 96 -7.53 -2.70 3.93
C GLN A 96 -8.05 -4.04 3.43
N SER A 97 -7.33 -4.67 2.50
CA SER A 97 -7.62 -6.04 2.08
C SER A 97 -7.45 -7.03 3.24
N LYS A 98 -8.35 -8.01 3.31
CA LYS A 98 -8.21 -9.20 4.18
C LYS A 98 -7.11 -10.14 3.70
N TYR A 99 -6.70 -10.03 2.44
CA TYR A 99 -5.77 -10.95 1.79
C TYR A 99 -4.32 -10.43 1.78
N TRP A 100 -3.93 -9.59 2.74
CA TRP A 100 -2.59 -9.02 2.78
C TRP A 100 -1.47 -10.09 2.89
N GLN A 101 -1.72 -11.19 3.61
CA GLN A 101 -0.77 -12.31 3.68
C GLN A 101 -0.57 -12.95 2.30
N LEU A 102 -1.65 -13.08 1.52
CA LEU A 102 -1.59 -13.59 0.15
C LEU A 102 -0.78 -12.67 -0.77
N THR A 103 -0.87 -11.35 -0.57
CA THR A 103 0.00 -10.38 -1.27
C THR A 103 1.46 -10.67 -0.99
N ILE A 104 1.85 -10.78 0.28
CA ILE A 104 3.24 -11.04 0.69
C ILE A 104 3.75 -12.35 0.09
N ASP A 105 2.98 -13.42 0.23
CA ASP A 105 3.38 -14.75 -0.25
C ASP A 105 3.54 -14.79 -1.77
N THR A 106 2.63 -14.12 -2.50
CA THR A 106 2.70 -14.00 -3.96
C THR A 106 3.91 -13.17 -4.38
N THR A 107 4.15 -12.04 -3.72
CA THR A 107 5.33 -11.19 -3.96
C THR A 107 6.63 -11.97 -3.72
N ARG A 108 6.72 -12.71 -2.62
CA ARG A 108 7.89 -13.54 -2.31
C ARG A 108 8.14 -14.60 -3.39
N ALA A 109 7.10 -15.31 -3.82
CA ALA A 109 7.22 -16.31 -4.86
C ALA A 109 7.72 -15.71 -6.18
N PHE A 110 7.19 -14.55 -6.58
CA PHE A 110 7.60 -13.88 -7.82
C PHE A 110 9.02 -13.33 -7.76
N LEU A 111 9.44 -12.74 -6.63
CA LEU A 111 10.82 -12.30 -6.45
C LEU A 111 11.78 -13.50 -6.47
N ALA A 112 11.40 -14.66 -5.94
CA ALA A 112 12.22 -15.87 -6.03
C ALA A 112 12.40 -16.34 -7.47
N HIS A 113 11.36 -16.27 -8.30
CA HIS A 113 11.49 -16.55 -9.74
C HIS A 113 12.44 -15.56 -10.43
N LEU A 114 12.31 -14.26 -10.17
CA LEU A 114 13.21 -13.24 -10.75
C LEU A 114 14.65 -13.38 -10.27
N ALA A 115 14.86 -13.79 -9.02
CA ALA A 115 16.19 -14.03 -8.46
C ALA A 115 16.92 -15.22 -9.12
N ALA A 116 16.16 -16.24 -9.55
CA ALA A 116 16.69 -17.47 -10.15
C ALA A 116 16.78 -17.42 -11.68
N ASP A 117 16.09 -16.49 -12.33
CA ASP A 117 16.04 -16.39 -13.79
C ASP A 117 17.33 -15.79 -14.37
N GLU A 118 18.01 -16.54 -15.22
CA GLU A 118 19.24 -16.11 -15.90
C GLU A 118 19.03 -14.96 -16.89
N SER A 119 17.83 -14.86 -17.50
CA SER A 119 17.52 -13.85 -18.50
C SER A 119 17.52 -12.44 -17.92
N VAL A 120 17.07 -12.30 -16.66
CA VAL A 120 16.99 -11.00 -15.97
C VAL A 120 18.29 -10.62 -15.25
N GLN A 121 19.27 -11.53 -15.17
CA GLN A 121 20.62 -11.19 -14.68
C GLN A 121 21.34 -10.19 -15.57
N ARG A 122 21.00 -10.16 -16.86
CA ARG A 122 21.60 -9.24 -17.84
C ARG A 122 20.93 -7.87 -17.88
N ILE A 123 19.76 -7.73 -17.27
CA ILE A 123 19.01 -6.48 -17.22
C ILE A 123 19.50 -5.68 -16.01
N LEU A 124 20.20 -4.58 -16.26
CA LEU A 124 20.78 -3.73 -15.22
C LEU A 124 19.89 -2.51 -14.92
N LYS A 125 19.71 -2.24 -13.63
CA LYS A 125 19.08 -1.05 -13.07
C LYS A 125 20.03 -0.44 -12.05
N SER A 126 20.45 0.80 -12.27
CA SER A 126 21.39 1.52 -11.38
C SER A 126 22.67 0.74 -11.04
N GLY A 127 23.17 -0.08 -11.98
CA GLY A 127 24.36 -0.91 -11.79
C GLY A 127 24.13 -2.25 -11.09
N GLN A 128 22.88 -2.58 -10.72
CA GLN A 128 22.50 -3.89 -10.18
C GLN A 128 21.60 -4.63 -11.16
N SER A 129 21.76 -5.95 -11.27
CA SER A 129 20.82 -6.74 -12.07
C SER A 129 19.45 -6.84 -11.39
N ILE A 130 18.40 -7.08 -12.18
CA ILE A 130 17.07 -7.36 -11.64
C ILE A 130 17.10 -8.57 -10.68
N ALA A 131 17.90 -9.60 -10.98
CA ALA A 131 18.09 -10.74 -10.09
C ALA A 131 18.75 -10.36 -8.75
N GLU A 132 19.69 -9.41 -8.74
CA GLU A 132 20.30 -8.89 -7.50
C GLU A 132 19.33 -8.08 -6.66
N ILE A 133 18.52 -7.23 -7.31
CA ILE A 133 17.46 -6.48 -6.64
C ILE A 133 16.46 -7.44 -6.02
N ALA A 134 16.00 -8.45 -6.76
CA ALA A 134 15.07 -9.44 -6.25
C ALA A 134 15.64 -10.23 -5.07
N ARG A 135 16.92 -10.65 -5.12
CA ARG A 135 17.61 -11.30 -3.99
C ARG A 135 17.71 -10.40 -2.76
N LYS A 136 18.02 -9.11 -2.95
CA LYS A 136 18.08 -8.14 -1.86
C LYS A 136 16.72 -7.97 -1.19
N GLU A 137 15.66 -7.78 -1.98
CA GLU A 137 14.30 -7.63 -1.48
C GLU A 137 13.79 -8.90 -0.77
N LEU A 138 14.18 -10.09 -1.23
CA LEU A 138 13.88 -11.35 -0.52
C LEU A 138 14.49 -11.42 0.88
N GLY A 139 15.59 -10.71 1.12
CA GLY A 139 16.24 -10.63 2.43
C GLY A 139 15.61 -9.63 3.41
N THR A 140 14.61 -8.85 2.99
CA THR A 140 13.96 -7.84 3.83
C THR A 140 12.68 -8.37 4.49
N GLN A 141 12.23 -7.65 5.53
CA GLN A 141 10.92 -7.87 6.13
C GLN A 141 9.83 -7.30 5.21
N MET A 142 9.31 -8.13 4.30
CA MET A 142 8.32 -7.71 3.30
C MET A 142 7.06 -7.13 3.92
N ASP A 143 6.66 -7.63 5.09
CA ASP A 143 5.53 -7.17 5.89
C ASP A 143 5.77 -5.81 6.56
N GLU A 144 6.95 -5.21 6.43
CA GLU A 144 7.24 -3.82 6.81
C GLU A 144 7.53 -2.91 5.62
N GLY A 145 7.70 -3.50 4.44
CA GLY A 145 8.12 -2.80 3.23
C GLY A 145 6.98 -2.37 2.32
N TRP A 146 7.31 -2.22 1.04
CA TRP A 146 6.43 -1.74 -0.01
C TRP A 146 5.28 -2.70 -0.36
N THR A 147 5.31 -3.95 0.10
CA THR A 147 4.21 -4.90 -0.17
C THR A 147 2.89 -4.45 0.48
N LYS A 148 2.94 -3.62 1.53
CA LYS A 148 1.77 -3.01 2.17
C LYS A 148 0.91 -2.19 1.22
N PHE A 149 1.52 -1.57 0.20
CA PHE A 149 0.80 -0.69 -0.72
C PHE A 149 -0.38 -1.38 -1.37
N THR A 150 -0.22 -2.63 -1.83
CA THR A 150 -1.31 -3.38 -2.48
C THR A 150 -2.48 -3.61 -1.53
N ALA A 151 -2.22 -3.88 -0.25
CA ALA A 151 -3.26 -4.15 0.74
C ALA A 151 -4.14 -2.92 1.03
N TYR A 152 -3.57 -1.72 1.01
CA TYR A 152 -4.30 -0.47 1.30
C TYR A 152 -4.83 0.24 0.04
N MET A 153 -4.14 0.16 -1.09
CA MET A 153 -4.57 0.82 -2.34
C MET A 153 -5.65 0.04 -3.09
N PHE A 154 -5.67 -1.29 -2.98
CA PHE A 154 -6.59 -2.15 -3.71
C PHE A 154 -7.36 -3.10 -2.78
N ALA A 155 -7.97 -2.53 -1.74
CA ALA A 155 -8.59 -3.29 -0.66
C ALA A 155 -9.71 -4.24 -1.14
N GLU A 156 -10.51 -3.82 -2.13
CA GLU A 156 -11.73 -4.53 -2.57
C GLU A 156 -11.48 -5.82 -3.36
N GLY A 157 -10.23 -6.08 -3.78
CA GLY A 157 -9.89 -7.21 -4.64
C GLY A 157 -10.16 -8.56 -3.98
N ASP A 158 -10.80 -9.46 -4.73
CA ASP A 158 -10.86 -10.87 -4.37
C ASP A 158 -9.47 -11.53 -4.42
N ARG A 159 -9.37 -12.78 -3.96
CA ARG A 159 -8.08 -13.50 -3.88
C ARG A 159 -7.32 -13.55 -5.21
N GLN A 160 -8.01 -13.72 -6.35
CA GLN A 160 -7.34 -13.80 -7.65
C GLN A 160 -6.86 -12.43 -8.10
N ARG A 161 -7.70 -11.39 -7.95
CA ARG A 161 -7.31 -10.01 -8.22
C ARG A 161 -6.14 -9.57 -7.33
N THR A 162 -6.16 -9.91 -6.04
CA THR A 162 -5.05 -9.61 -5.12
C THR A 162 -3.74 -10.26 -5.56
N ARG A 163 -3.76 -11.51 -6.04
CA ARG A 163 -2.55 -12.16 -6.58
C ARG A 163 -2.00 -11.40 -7.77
N LEU A 164 -2.86 -11.09 -8.75
CA LEU A 164 -2.45 -10.35 -9.94
C LEU A 164 -1.87 -8.98 -9.59
N LEU A 165 -2.53 -8.24 -8.68
CA LEU A 165 -2.06 -6.95 -8.21
C LEU A 165 -0.72 -7.04 -7.46
N ALA A 166 -0.49 -8.09 -6.68
CA ALA A 166 0.79 -8.33 -6.03
C ALA A 166 1.92 -8.55 -7.05
N VAL A 167 1.66 -9.30 -8.12
CA VAL A 167 2.59 -9.51 -9.23
C VAL A 167 2.88 -8.20 -9.97
N VAL A 168 1.84 -7.44 -10.29
CA VAL A 168 1.99 -6.12 -10.93
C VAL A 168 2.82 -5.19 -10.04
N ASN A 169 2.60 -5.21 -8.72
CA ASN A 169 3.36 -4.41 -7.77
C ASN A 169 4.85 -4.80 -7.79
N VAL A 170 5.19 -6.09 -7.86
CA VAL A 170 6.59 -6.55 -8.05
C VAL A 170 7.17 -5.94 -9.32
N PHE A 171 6.46 -5.99 -10.44
CA PHE A 171 6.95 -5.41 -11.69
C PHE A 171 7.15 -3.91 -11.60
N ILE A 172 6.24 -3.18 -10.97
CA ILE A 172 6.42 -1.75 -10.69
C ILE A 172 7.72 -1.57 -9.89
N PHE A 173 7.88 -2.19 -8.73
CA PHE A 173 9.07 -1.95 -7.91
C PHE A 173 10.40 -2.37 -8.55
N VAL A 174 10.41 -3.52 -9.21
CA VAL A 174 11.61 -4.08 -9.83
C VAL A 174 11.99 -3.27 -11.09
N PHE A 175 11.03 -2.94 -11.95
CA PHE A 175 11.28 -2.29 -13.23
C PHE A 175 11.11 -0.76 -13.22
N ASP A 176 10.60 -0.14 -12.15
CA ASP A 176 10.49 1.32 -12.05
C ASP A 176 11.89 1.95 -12.16
N GLY A 177 12.09 2.84 -13.13
CA GLY A 177 13.40 3.36 -13.54
C GLY A 177 14.01 2.74 -14.81
N ASN A 178 13.43 1.68 -15.39
CA ASN A 178 13.92 1.07 -16.64
C ASN A 178 13.41 1.75 -17.93
N VAL A 179 12.49 2.71 -17.82
CA VAL A 179 11.98 3.49 -18.97
C VAL A 179 13.02 4.47 -19.55
N LEU A 180 14.23 4.54 -18.97
CA LEU A 180 15.35 5.33 -19.52
C LEU A 180 16.62 4.49 -19.80
N LEU A 181 16.47 3.24 -20.22
CA LEU A 181 17.52 2.62 -21.05
C LEU A 181 17.39 3.25 -22.45
N ARG A 182 18.09 4.36 -22.68
CA ARG A 182 19.39 4.40 -23.36
C ARG A 182 19.29 4.00 -24.83
N ASP A 183 18.72 4.89 -25.63
CA ASP A 183 19.06 5.00 -27.05
C ASP A 183 20.00 6.21 -27.31
N SER A 184 20.90 6.57 -26.38
CA SER A 184 22.05 7.43 -26.74
C SER A 184 23.26 7.24 -25.81
N PRO A 185 24.45 6.89 -26.35
CA PRO A 185 25.71 6.79 -25.62
C PRO A 185 26.24 8.11 -25.02
N GLU A 186 25.67 9.27 -25.33
CA GLU A 186 26.24 10.57 -24.94
C GLU A 186 25.89 11.02 -23.51
N ALA A 187 24.92 10.38 -22.84
CA ALA A 187 24.43 10.85 -21.54
C ALA A 187 25.34 10.51 -20.34
N ILE A 188 26.41 9.74 -20.53
CA ILE A 188 27.26 9.25 -19.42
C ILE A 188 28.22 10.34 -18.87
N GLN A 189 28.42 11.46 -19.57
CA GLN A 189 29.38 12.49 -19.12
C GLN A 189 28.83 13.56 -18.17
N ARG A 190 27.53 13.63 -17.87
CA ARG A 190 26.95 14.77 -17.14
C ARG A 190 26.74 14.63 -15.63
N PHE A 191 27.09 13.51 -15.00
CA PHE A 191 26.96 13.34 -13.54
C PHE A 191 28.31 13.25 -12.81
N LYS A 192 29.30 14.06 -13.21
CA LYS A 192 30.56 14.22 -12.46
C LYS A 192 30.71 15.54 -11.68
N TYR A 193 29.73 16.44 -11.72
CA TYR A 193 29.77 17.66 -10.90
C TYR A 193 28.35 18.08 -10.49
N CYS A 194 27.86 17.46 -9.42
CA CYS A 194 26.95 18.04 -8.43
C CYS A 194 27.23 17.33 -7.10
#